data_AF-A0A6P0KGL8-F1
#
_entry.id   AF-A0A6P0KGL8-F1
#
_cell.length_a   1.000
_cell.length_b   1.000
_cell.length_c   1.000
_cell.angle_alpha   90.00
_cell.angle_beta   90.00
_cell.angle_gamma   90.00
#
_symmetry.space_group_name_H-M   'P 1'
#
loop_
_entity.id
_entity.type
_entity.pdbx_description
1 polymer ?
#
loop_
_entity_poly.entity_id
_entity_poly.type
_entity_poly.pdbx_seq_one_letter_code
_entity_poly.pdbx_strand_id
1 'polypeptide(L)' 'MLPKNRQALKEKHSLWLQQLENLALNALETDCWGDVFDCIYEKMEQLDLFTIEQEQQLNQPLPPSAFAQLID' A
#
# COMPACT_ATOMS: atom_id res chain seq x y z
N MET A 1 -20.77 2.84 -7.22
CA MET A 1 -20.62 1.69 -6.32
C MET A 1 -19.14 1.54 -5.96
N LEU A 2 -18.73 1.92 -4.75
CA LEU A 2 -17.36 1.77 -4.20
C LEU A 2 -17.22 0.92 -2.89
N PRO A 3 -18.23 0.16 -2.40
CA PRO A 3 -18.10 -0.50 -1.09
C PRO A 3 -17.18 -1.74 -1.07
N LYS A 4 -17.14 -2.55 -2.14
CA LYS A 4 -16.38 -3.82 -2.14
C LYS A 4 -14.86 -3.61 -2.10
N ASN A 5 -14.34 -2.66 -2.87
CA ASN A 5 -12.90 -2.35 -2.86
C ASN A 5 -12.45 -1.74 -1.53
N ARG A 6 -13.32 -0.98 -0.84
CA ARG A 6 -13.01 -0.40 0.48
C ARG A 6 -12.78 -1.47 1.55
N GLN A 7 -13.59 -2.54 1.52
CA GLN A 7 -13.51 -3.60 2.51
C GLN A 7 -12.26 -4.46 2.30
N ALA A 8 -11.95 -4.82 1.04
CA ALA A 8 -10.71 -5.51 0.69
C ALA A 8 -9.46 -4.67 1.01
N LEU A 9 -9.49 -3.35 0.80
CA LEU A 9 -8.41 -2.45 1.21
C LEU A 9 -8.25 -2.43 2.74
N LYS A 10 -9.35 -2.35 3.49
CA LYS A 10 -9.32 -2.42 4.96
C LYS A 10 -8.74 -3.74 5.46
N GLU A 11 -9.11 -4.86 4.85
CA GLU A 11 -8.57 -6.18 5.20
C GLU A 11 -7.09 -6.28 4.89
N LYS A 12 -6.67 -5.84 3.69
CA LYS A 12 -5.25 -5.83 3.27
C LYS A 12 -4.36 -5.00 4.19
N HIS A 13 -4.87 -3.89 4.71
CA HIS A 13 -4.12 -2.98 5.58
C HIS A 13 -4.49 -3.09 7.07
N SER A 14 -5.27 -4.11 7.43
CA SER A 14 -5.83 -4.28 8.79
C SER A 14 -4.76 -4.30 9.87
N LEU A 15 -3.67 -5.04 9.65
CA LEU A 15 -2.55 -5.14 10.60
C LEU A 15 -1.88 -3.78 10.84
N TRP A 16 -1.61 -3.04 9.77
CA TRP A 16 -1.00 -1.71 9.89
C TRP A 16 -1.92 -0.71 10.59
N LEU A 17 -3.22 -0.74 10.27
CA LEU A 17 -4.21 0.10 10.95
C LEU A 17 -4.28 -0.21 12.46
N GLN A 18 -4.22 -1.48 12.84
CA GLN A 18 -4.21 -1.90 14.24
C GLN A 18 -2.92 -1.45 14.94
N GLN A 19 -1.77 -1.53 14.28
CA GLN A 19 -0.51 -1.02 14.82
C GLN A 19 -0.56 0.50 15.03
N LEU A 20 -1.10 1.24 14.05
CA LEU A 20 -1.26 2.69 14.15
C LEU A 20 -2.20 3.08 15.30
N GLU A 21 -3.31 2.36 15.48
CA GLU A 21 -4.25 2.57 16.58
C GLU A 21 -3.57 2.36 17.94
N ASN A 22 -2.81 1.28 18.10
CA ASN A 22 -2.07 1.02 19.35
C ASN A 22 -1.03 2.10 19.65
N LEU A 23 -0.30 2.56 18.64
CA LEU A 23 0.68 3.65 18.80
C LEU A 23 -0.01 4.96 19.18
N ALA A 24 -1.17 5.26 18.58
CA ALA A 24 -1.95 6.45 18.92
C ALA A 24 -2.48 6.38 20.36
N LEU A 25 -2.97 5.22 20.81
CA LEU A 25 -3.39 5.02 22.20
C LEU A 25 -2.23 5.21 23.18
N ASN A 26 -1.06 4.63 22.87
CA ASN A 26 0.14 4.81 23.70
C ASN A 26 0.62 6.28 23.72
N ALA A 27 0.56 6.99 22.59
CA ALA A 27 0.95 8.39 22.51
C ALA A 27 0.03 9.30 23.35
N LEU A 28 -1.26 8.96 23.48
CA LEU A 28 -2.16 9.70 24.38
C LEU A 28 -1.76 9.61 25.85
N GLU A 29 -1.13 8.49 26.25
CA GLU A 29 -0.65 8.28 27.62
C GLU A 29 0.76 8.81 27.87
N THR A 30 1.62 8.79 26.84
CA THR A 30 3.07 9.01 26.96
C THR A 30 3.59 10.26 26.26
N ASP A 31 2.74 10.96 25.50
CA ASP A 31 3.07 12.09 24.62
C ASP A 31 4.11 11.77 23.52
N CYS A 32 4.39 10.49 23.29
CA CYS A 32 5.34 10.00 22.30
C CYS A 32 4.71 9.90 20.90
N TRP A 33 4.38 11.05 20.29
CA TRP A 33 3.78 11.09 18.96
C TRP A 33 4.75 10.77 17.81
N GLY A 34 6.06 10.79 18.07
CA GLY A 34 7.09 10.45 17.08
C GLY A 34 6.83 9.09 16.41
N ASP A 35 6.59 8.06 17.22
CA ASP A 35 6.36 6.70 16.74
C ASP A 35 5.10 6.59 15.85
N VAL A 36 4.08 7.42 16.12
CA VAL A 36 2.85 7.50 15.31
C VAL A 36 3.16 8.09 13.94
N PHE A 37 3.92 9.19 13.90
CA PHE A 37 4.30 9.84 12.65
C PHE A 37 5.23 8.96 11.81
N ASP A 38 6.23 8.32 12.44
CA ASP A 38 7.16 7.42 11.76
C ASP A 38 6.39 6.25 11.12
N CYS A 39 5.46 5.63 11.86
CA CYS A 39 4.59 4.57 11.33
C CYS A 39 3.74 5.00 10.11
N ILE A 40 3.31 6.26 10.07
CA ILE A 40 2.59 6.82 8.92
C ILE A 40 3.52 7.05 7.74
N TYR A 41 4.69 7.67 7.96
CA TYR A 41 5.64 7.97 6.89
C TYR A 41 6.19 6.71 6.24
N GLU A 42 6.58 5.70 7.02
CA GLU A 42 6.99 4.40 6.49
C GLU A 42 5.91 3.79 5.60
N LYS A 43 4.62 3.94 5.98
CA LYS A 43 3.54 3.40 5.17
C LYS A 43 3.36 4.13 3.86
N MET A 44 3.50 5.46 3.88
CA MET A 44 3.44 6.27 2.65
C MET A 44 4.56 5.85 1.69
N GLU A 45 5.79 5.68 2.17
CA GLU A 45 6.91 5.23 1.34
C GLU A 45 6.66 3.85 0.71
N GLN A 46 6.12 2.90 1.47
CA GLN A 46 5.75 1.58 0.94
C GLN A 46 4.68 1.66 -0.16
N LEU A 47 3.71 2.57 -0.01
CA LEU A 47 2.64 2.76 -1.01
C LEU A 47 3.17 3.42 -2.27
N ASP A 48 4.10 4.37 -2.14
CA ASP A 48 4.75 5.02 -3.27
C ASP A 48 5.60 4.02 -4.05
N LEU A 49 6.42 3.21 -3.36
CA LEU A 49 7.19 2.14 -4.00
C LEU A 49 6.30 1.14 -4.73
N PHE A 50 5.20 0.70 -4.10
CA PHE A 50 4.24 -0.21 -4.74
C PHE A 50 3.58 0.41 -5.99
N THR A 51 3.32 1.72 -5.97
CA THR A 51 2.76 2.43 -7.12
C THR A 51 3.76 2.46 -8.26
N ILE A 52 5.03 2.78 -7.97
CA ILE A 52 6.12 2.79 -8.95
C ILE A 52 6.33 1.40 -9.56
N GLU A 53 6.33 0.35 -8.76
CA GLU A 53 6.46 -1.04 -9.24
C GLU A 53 5.32 -1.42 -10.18
N GLN A 54 4.07 -1.06 -9.85
CA GLN A 54 2.93 -1.31 -10.73
C GLN A 54 3.02 -0.52 -12.05
N GLU A 55 3.45 0.73 -12.00
CA GLU A 55 3.67 1.54 -13.20
C GLU A 55 4.76 0.95 -14.09
N GLN A 56 5.83 0.42 -13.51
CA GLN A 56 6.90 -0.27 -14.25
C GLN A 56 6.40 -1.58 -14.88
N GLN A 57 5.58 -2.36 -14.18
CA GLN A 57 4.97 -3.58 -14.73
C GLN A 57 4.01 -3.28 -15.88
N LEU A 58 3.24 -2.19 -15.79
CA LEU A 58 2.34 -1.76 -16.87
C LEU A 58 3.09 -1.20 -18.09
N ASN A 59 4.25 -0.58 -17.87
CA ASN A 59 5.10 -0.05 -18.93
C ASN A 59 6.14 -1.05 -19.45
N GLN A 60 6.16 -2.30 -18.95
CA GLN A 60 7.02 -3.33 -19.54
C GLN A 60 6.54 -3.62 -20.96
N PRO A 61 7.44 -3.55 -21.98
CA PRO A 61 7.10 -3.98 -23.32
C PRO A 61 6.68 -5.46 -23.26
N LEU A 62 5.53 -5.77 -23.86
CA LEU A 62 5.01 -7.13 -23.96
C LEU A 62 6.15 -8.09 -24.36
N PRO A 63 6.32 -9.22 -23.67
CA PRO A 63 7.32 -10.19 -24.05
C PRO A 63 7.06 -10.61 -25.51
N PRO A 64 8.11 -10.80 -26.33
CA PRO A 64 7.96 -11.10 -27.76
C PRO A 64 7.10 -12.35 -28.02
N SER A 65 7.00 -13.27 -27.05
CA SER A 65 6.08 -14.42 -27.08
C SER A 65 4.59 -14.04 -27.11
N ALA A 66 4.19 -12.93 -26.47
CA ALA A 66 2.81 -12.45 -26.48
C ALA A 66 2.51 -11.62 -27.75
N PHE A 67 3.53 -10.99 -28.33
CA PHE A 67 3.41 -10.29 -29.61
C PHE A 67 3.25 -11.28 -30.79
N ALA A 68 3.96 -12.42 -30.74
CA ALA A 68 3.83 -13.47 -31.75
C ALA A 68 2.42 -14.08 -31.82
N GLN A 69 1.68 -14.12 -30.70
CA GLN A 69 0.30 -14.62 -30.65
C GLN A 69 -0.76 -13.61 -31.13
N LEU A 70 -0.38 -12.36 -31.35
CA LEU A 70 -1.28 -11.29 -31.85
C LEU A 70 -1.21 -11.09 -33.37
N ILE A 71 -0.27 -11.76 -34.05
CA ILE A 71 0.01 -11.59 -35.49
C ILE A 71 -0.46 -12.81 -36.32
N ASP A 72 -0.90 -13.90 -35.69
CA ASP A 72 -1.60 -15.02 -36.34
C ASP A 72 -3.14 -14.86 -36.30
#